data_AF-A0A957I7S9-F1
#
_entry.id   AF-A0A957I7S9-F1
#
_cell.length_a   1.000
_cell.length_b   1.000
_cell.length_c   1.000
_cell.angle_alpha   90.00
_cell.angle_beta   90.00
_cell.angle_gamma   90.00
#
_symmetry.space_group_name_H-M   'P 1'
#
loop_
_entity.id
_entity.type
_entity.pdbx_description
1 polymer ?
#
loop_
_entity_poly.entity_id
_entity_poly.type
_entity_poly.pdbx_seq_one_letter_code
_entity_poly.pdbx_strand_id
1 'polypeptide(L)'
;DFESWIVELVADVQHAIWSHWMKYMFSCGDYNEDECWVMPAEKATRWERQMKTDYGNLTEREKASDREQAVKVLAAIEEHISKVATFHEAAVK
;
A
#
# COMPACT_ATOMS: atom_id res chain seq x y z
N ASP A 1 18.41 6.03 -14.82
CA ASP A 1 17.79 5.76 -16.14
C ASP A 1 16.28 5.62 -15.93
N PHE A 2 15.53 5.27 -16.98
CA PHE A 2 14.07 5.12 -16.92
C PHE A 2 13.61 4.08 -15.88
N GLU A 3 14.34 2.96 -15.77
CA GLU A 3 14.01 1.89 -14.83
C GLU A 3 14.18 2.35 -13.39
N SER A 4 15.31 2.99 -13.08
CA SER A 4 15.56 3.56 -11.74
C SER A 4 14.49 4.60 -11.34
N TRP A 5 13.98 5.40 -12.27
CA TRP A 5 12.92 6.35 -11.97
C TRP A 5 11.58 5.66 -11.66
N ILE A 6 11.20 4.61 -12.40
CA ILE A 6 9.99 3.83 -12.10
C ILE A 6 10.09 3.21 -10.71
N VAL A 7 11.26 2.69 -10.34
CA VAL A 7 11.47 2.09 -9.02
C VAL A 7 11.21 3.11 -7.92
N GLU A 8 11.77 4.32 -8.01
CA GLU A 8 11.54 5.38 -7.01
C GLU A 8 10.07 5.81 -6.94
N LEU A 9 9.40 5.94 -8.09
CA LEU A 9 7.96 6.25 -8.14
C LEU A 9 7.13 5.19 -7.42
N VAL A 10 7.37 3.92 -7.73
CA VAL A 10 6.63 2.81 -7.10
C VAL A 10 6.98 2.70 -5.62
N ALA A 11 8.26 2.91 -5.25
CA ALA A 11 8.72 2.88 -3.86
C ALA A 11 8.02 3.94 -3.00
N ASP A 12 7.82 5.16 -3.50
CA ASP A 12 7.11 6.23 -2.80
C ASP A 12 5.66 5.81 -2.46
N VAL A 13 4.94 5.24 -3.44
CA VAL A 13 3.57 4.74 -3.24
C VAL A 13 3.54 3.56 -2.27
N GLN A 14 4.48 2.62 -2.38
CA GLN A 14 4.58 1.49 -1.45
C GLN A 14 4.86 1.96 -0.02
N HIS A 15 5.72 2.97 0.15
CA HIS A 15 6.00 3.55 1.46
C HIS A 15 4.77 4.25 2.05
N ALA A 16 4.01 4.98 1.23
CA ALA A 16 2.76 5.60 1.66
C ALA A 16 1.72 4.56 2.11
N ILE A 17 1.58 3.45 1.37
CA ILE A 17 0.69 2.33 1.73
C ILE A 17 1.14 1.69 3.04
N TRP A 18 2.43 1.39 3.19
CA TRP A 18 2.98 0.84 4.44
C TRP A 18 2.75 1.79 5.62
N SER A 19 3.06 3.08 5.46
CA SER A 19 2.88 4.10 6.52
C SER A 19 1.41 4.19 6.96
N HIS A 20 0.48 4.14 6.00
CA HIS A 20 -0.95 4.11 6.29
C HIS A 20 -1.34 2.91 7.16
N TRP A 21 -0.93 1.70 6.78
CA TRP A 21 -1.25 0.48 7.54
C TRP A 21 -0.55 0.43 8.90
N MET A 22 0.68 0.94 9.03
CA MET A 22 1.34 1.06 10.33
C MET A 22 0.59 2.01 11.27
N LYS A 23 0.18 3.19 10.78
CA LYS A 23 -0.63 4.13 11.55
C LYS A 23 -1.96 3.49 11.97
N TYR A 24 -2.63 2.78 11.06
CA TYR A 24 -3.87 2.07 11.38
C TYR A 24 -3.65 0.96 12.43
N MET A 25 -2.60 0.16 12.28
CA MET A 25 -2.22 -0.88 13.25
C MET A 25 -2.03 -0.28 14.63
N PHE A 26 -1.16 0.72 14.78
CA PHE A 26 -0.90 1.37 16.07
C PHE A 26 -2.15 2.04 16.65
N SER A 27 -3.03 2.60 15.82
CA SER A 27 -4.30 3.17 16.27
C SER A 27 -5.31 2.15 16.79
N CYS A 28 -5.12 0.86 16.49
CA CYS A 28 -6.00 -0.20 16.96
C CYS A 28 -5.63 -0.73 18.35
N GLY A 29 -4.42 -0.46 18.83
CA GLY A 29 -3.93 -0.95 20.13
C GLY A 29 -3.69 0.19 21.10
N ASP A 30 -3.43 -0.19 22.34
CA ASP A 30 -3.20 0.73 23.44
C ASP A 30 -1.87 0.40 24.13
N TYR A 31 -1.32 1.38 24.84
CA TYR A 31 -0.13 1.17 25.67
C TYR A 31 -0.54 0.66 27.05
N ASN A 32 0.14 -0.38 27.54
CA ASN A 32 -0.03 -0.85 28.91
C ASN A 32 0.79 0.01 29.91
N GLU A 33 0.74 -0.37 31.19
CA GLU A 33 1.47 0.32 32.27
C GLU A 33 3.00 0.31 32.09
N ASP A 34 3.53 -0.66 31.33
CA ASP A 34 4.97 -0.79 31.01
C ASP A 34 5.35 -0.11 29.68
N GLU A 35 4.50 0.79 29.15
CA GLU A 35 4.67 1.46 27.85
C GLU A 35 4.86 0.49 26.66
N CYS A 36 4.42 -0.75 26.80
CA CYS A 36 4.37 -1.70 25.70
C CYS A 36 3.07 -1.51 24.92
N TRP A 37 3.17 -1.41 23.59
CA TRP A 37 2.00 -1.38 22.73
C TRP A 37 1.35 -2.78 22.66
N VAL A 38 0.07 -2.85 23.00
CA VAL A 38 -0.71 -4.09 23.07
C VAL A 38 -1.80 -4.07 22.00
N MET A 39 -1.80 -5.10 21.16
CA MET A 39 -2.79 -5.30 20.10
C MET A 39 -4.03 -6.04 20.61
N PRO A 40 -5.25 -5.67 20.19
CA PRO A 40 -6.44 -6.44 20.47
C PRO A 40 -6.35 -7.85 19.86
N ALA A 41 -6.69 -8.87 20.65
CA ALA A 41 -6.57 -10.27 20.25
C ALA A 41 -7.30 -10.59 18.93
N GLU A 42 -8.51 -10.06 18.73
CA GLU A 42 -9.28 -10.25 17.48
C GLU A 42 -8.50 -9.74 16.25
N LYS A 43 -7.87 -8.58 16.36
CA LYS A 43 -7.08 -7.98 15.26
C LYS A 43 -5.85 -8.82 14.98
N ALA A 44 -5.12 -9.21 16.02
CA ALA A 44 -3.93 -10.05 15.91
C ALA A 44 -4.26 -11.39 15.22
N THR A 45 -5.28 -12.12 15.71
CA THR A 45 -5.71 -13.39 15.11
C THR A 45 -6.17 -13.21 13.67
N ARG A 46 -6.97 -12.18 13.38
CA ARG A 46 -7.47 -11.94 12.03
C ARG A 46 -6.35 -11.62 11.05
N TRP A 47 -5.46 -10.70 11.39
CA TRP A 47 -4.37 -10.28 10.52
C TRP A 47 -3.31 -11.38 10.35
N GLU A 48 -3.00 -12.15 11.39
CA GLU A 48 -2.12 -13.30 11.29
C GLU A 48 -2.68 -14.37 10.34
N ARG A 49 -3.97 -14.67 10.43
CA ARG A 49 -4.66 -15.58 9.50
C ARG A 49 -4.59 -15.06 8.07
N GLN A 50 -4.90 -13.78 7.84
CA GLN A 50 -4.86 -13.15 6.51
C GLN A 50 -3.45 -13.23 5.90
N MET A 51 -2.42 -12.86 6.68
CA MET A 51 -1.02 -12.91 6.25
C MET A 51 -0.58 -14.32 5.82
N LYS A 52 -1.09 -15.37 6.47
CA LYS A 52 -0.79 -16.78 6.16
C LYS A 52 -1.69 -17.38 5.06
N THR A 53 -2.65 -16.61 4.54
CA THR A 53 -3.59 -17.08 3.52
C THR A 53 -3.16 -16.55 2.15
N ASP A 54 -2.91 -17.44 1.19
CA ASP A 54 -2.62 -17.04 -0.19
C ASP A 54 -3.77 -16.18 -0.75
N TYR A 55 -3.45 -15.18 -1.58
CA TYR A 55 -4.44 -14.24 -2.14
C TYR A 55 -5.65 -14.95 -2.76
N GLY A 56 -5.45 -16.05 -3.49
CA GLY A 56 -6.54 -16.82 -4.10
C GLY A 56 -7.58 -17.36 -3.10
N ASN A 57 -7.14 -17.61 -1.86
CA ASN A 57 -7.93 -18.18 -0.77
C ASN A 57 -8.47 -17.13 0.21
N LEU A 58 -8.15 -15.84 0.02
CA LEU A 58 -8.76 -14.75 0.77
C LEU A 58 -10.25 -14.61 0.44
N THR A 59 -11.03 -14.09 1.39
CA THR A 59 -12.42 -13.71 1.11
C THR A 59 -12.47 -12.53 0.13
N GLU A 60 -13.57 -12.36 -0.61
CA GLU A 60 -13.67 -11.23 -1.55
C GLU A 60 -13.57 -9.85 -0.88
N ARG A 61 -14.02 -9.74 0.38
CA ARG A 61 -13.84 -8.53 1.17
C ARG A 61 -12.37 -8.22 1.44
N GLU A 62 -11.57 -9.24 1.67
CA GLU A 62 -10.14 -9.09 1.95
C GLU A 62 -9.38 -8.75 0.67
N LYS A 63 -9.66 -9.49 -0.41
CA LYS A 63 -9.11 -9.16 -1.73
C LYS A 63 -9.49 -7.75 -2.18
N ALA A 64 -10.67 -7.25 -1.82
CA ALA A 64 -11.06 -5.88 -2.15
C ALA A 64 -10.11 -4.85 -1.54
N SER A 65 -9.63 -5.07 -0.31
CA SER A 65 -8.62 -4.22 0.33
C SER A 65 -7.28 -4.26 -0.42
N ASP A 66 -6.85 -5.45 -0.86
CA ASP A 66 -5.60 -5.61 -1.62
C ASP A 66 -5.69 -4.93 -3.00
N ARG A 67 -6.83 -5.10 -3.68
CA ARG A 67 -7.10 -4.46 -4.98
C ARG A 67 -7.12 -2.95 -4.87
N GLU A 68 -7.65 -2.38 -3.78
CA GLU A 68 -7.61 -0.94 -3.54
C GLU A 68 -6.16 -0.43 -3.49
N GLN A 69 -5.25 -1.16 -2.83
CA GLN A 69 -3.84 -0.75 -2.79
C GLN A 69 -3.16 -0.93 -4.15
N ALA A 70 -3.47 -2.01 -4.88
CA ALA A 70 -2.95 -2.24 -6.22
C ALA A 70 -3.34 -1.11 -7.20
N VAL A 71 -4.58 -0.63 -7.13
CA VAL A 71 -5.06 0.49 -7.97
C VAL A 71 -4.26 1.77 -7.71
N LYS A 72 -3.82 2.04 -6.47
CA LYS A 72 -3.00 3.22 -6.16
C LYS A 72 -1.64 3.18 -6.86
N VAL A 73 -1.02 2.00 -6.93
CA VAL A 73 0.24 1.81 -7.65
C VAL A 73 0.05 2.02 -9.15
N LEU A 74 -1.01 1.43 -9.72
CA LEU A 74 -1.34 1.61 -11.14
C LEU A 74 -1.60 3.07 -11.49
N ALA A 75 -2.39 3.77 -10.68
CA ALA A 75 -2.71 5.18 -10.89
C ALA A 75 -1.45 6.07 -10.90
N ALA A 76 -0.49 5.82 -10.01
CA ALA A 76 0.77 6.56 -10.00
C ALA A 76 1.58 6.34 -11.28
N ILE A 77 1.65 5.10 -11.76
CA ILE A 77 2.34 4.77 -13.03
C ILE A 77 1.64 5.47 -14.21
N GLU A 78 0.30 5.37 -14.29
CA GLU A 78 -0.50 5.97 -15.37
C GLU A 78 -0.39 7.49 -15.42
N GLU A 79 -0.47 8.16 -14.26
CA GLU A 79 -0.36 9.61 -14.15
C GLU A 79 0.99 10.09 -14.69
N HIS A 80 2.08 9.41 -14.32
CA HIS A 80 3.41 9.80 -14.76
C HIS A 80 3.67 9.49 -16.24
N ILE A 81 3.21 8.34 -16.75
CA ILE A 81 3.31 8.04 -18.19
C ILE A 81 2.55 9.10 -19.00
N SER A 82 1.35 9.47 -18.57
CA SER A 82 0.53 10.48 -19.24
C SER A 82 1.23 11.85 -19.26
N LYS A 83 1.84 12.25 -18.15
CA LYS A 83 2.63 13.50 -18.09
C LYS A 83 3.80 13.47 -19.07
N VAL A 84 4.57 12.38 -19.10
CA VAL A 84 5.72 12.23 -20.03
C VAL A 84 5.27 12.33 -21.49
N ALA A 85 4.18 11.64 -21.86
CA ALA A 85 3.62 11.72 -23.22
C ALA A 85 3.21 13.16 -23.59
N THR A 86 2.55 13.86 -22.66
CA THR A 86 2.11 15.25 -22.88
C THR A 86 3.30 16.22 -23.03
N PHE A 87 4.35 16.06 -22.23
CA PHE A 87 5.58 16.85 -22.34
C PHE A 87 6.32 16.61 -23.66
N HIS A 88 6.34 15.36 -24.14
CA HIS A 88 6.96 15.03 -25.42
C HIS A 88 6.20 15.68 -26.60
N GLU A 89 4.87 15.60 -26.61
CA GLU A 89 4.06 16.26 -27.66
C GLU A 89 4.22 17.78 -27.67
N ALA A 90 4.36 18.41 -26.50
CA ALA A 90 4.59 19.85 -26.39
C ALA A 90 6.01 20.28 -26.81
N ALA A 91 7.01 19.41 -26.64
CA ALA A 91 8.40 19.71 -26.99
C ALA A 91 8.73 19.47 -28.48
N VAL A 92 7.88 18.72 -29.19
CA VAL A 92 8.05 18.37 -30.62
C VAL A 92 7.18 19.26 -31.53
N LYS A 93 6.34 20.14 -30.97
CA LYS A 93 5.64 21.23 -31.67
C LYS A 93 6.40 22.54 -31.55
#